data_AF-A0A1H1CJA1-F1
#
_entry.id   AF-A0A1H1CJA1-F1
#
_cell.length_a   1.000
_cell.length_b   1.000
_cell.length_c   1.000
_cell.angle_alpha   90.00
_cell.angle_beta   90.00
_cell.angle_gamma   90.00
#
_symmetry.space_group_name_H-M   'P 1'
#
loop_
_entity.id
_entity.type
_entity.pdbx_description
1 polymer ?
#
loop_
_entity_poly.entity_id
_entity_poly.type
_entity_poly.pdbx_seq_one_letter_code
_entity_poly.pdbx_strand_id
1 'polypeptide(L)'
;MSSEKRSDWNDRTVFDDRPGQAGSEAACYCEIQYEFDYGIADHRPEHESWLFDWSLACLALESIRDVVVDRFEDGRTMTVSIRIEVRDQCSSMLEDEEFTALLDRLEGWVGHYTLRFE
;
A
#
# COMPACT_ATOMS: atom_id res chain seq x y z
N MET A 1 -9.24 -55.58 -0.21
CA MET A 1 -10.25 -55.35 0.85
C MET A 1 -10.22 -53.89 1.21
N SER A 2 -11.37 -53.22 1.12
CA SER A 2 -11.80 -51.92 1.66
C SER A 2 -10.84 -50.72 1.49
N SER A 3 -11.05 -49.71 0.65
CA SER A 3 -12.22 -48.84 0.36
C SER A 3 -12.85 -48.19 1.58
N GLU A 4 -12.55 -46.90 1.78
CA GLU A 4 -13.36 -45.77 2.30
C GLU A 4 -12.40 -44.56 2.33
N LYS A 5 -12.40 -43.52 1.49
CA LYS A 5 -13.39 -42.74 0.72
C LYS A 5 -14.24 -41.79 1.57
N ARG A 6 -14.07 -40.48 1.32
CA ARG A 6 -14.96 -39.29 1.49
C ARG A 6 -14.27 -38.16 2.25
N SER A 7 -14.38 -36.87 1.93
CA SER A 7 -15.05 -36.09 0.88
C SER A 7 -14.38 -34.70 0.94
N ASP A 8 -13.93 -34.08 -0.15
CA ASP A 8 -14.71 -33.41 -1.22
C ASP A 8 -15.57 -32.24 -0.72
N TRP A 9 -15.02 -31.03 -0.90
CA TRP A 9 -15.68 -29.79 -1.39
C TRP A 9 -14.55 -29.07 -2.18
N ASN A 10 -14.54 -29.03 -3.53
CA ASN A 10 -15.28 -28.10 -4.39
C ASN A 10 -15.03 -26.64 -3.94
N ASP A 11 -14.61 -25.64 -4.72
CA ASP A 11 -14.62 -25.29 -6.14
C ASP A 11 -13.85 -23.94 -6.14
N ARG A 12 -12.91 -23.62 -7.02
CA ARG A 12 -13.21 -22.81 -8.21
C ARG A 12 -11.94 -22.60 -9.05
N THR A 13 -12.15 -22.84 -10.32
CA THR A 13 -11.27 -22.84 -11.49
C THR A 13 -10.86 -21.44 -12.00
N VAL A 14 -9.56 -21.34 -12.37
CA VAL A 14 -8.97 -20.87 -13.65
C VAL A 14 -8.86 -19.36 -13.97
N PHE A 15 -7.70 -19.06 -14.60
CA PHE A 15 -7.21 -17.87 -15.33
C PHE A 15 -6.38 -16.90 -14.48
N ASP A 16 -5.15 -16.51 -14.84
CA ASP A 16 -4.59 -16.36 -16.19
C ASP A 16 -3.05 -16.47 -16.17
N ASP A 17 -2.54 -17.40 -16.97
CA ASP A 17 -1.24 -17.35 -17.65
C ASP A 17 -1.28 -16.06 -18.49
N ARG A 18 -0.41 -15.06 -18.24
CA ARG A 18 -0.37 -13.85 -19.07
C ARG A 18 0.56 -14.05 -20.27
N PRO A 19 0.06 -14.35 -21.48
CA PRO A 19 0.76 -14.00 -22.72
C PRO A 19 0.58 -12.50 -22.98
N GLY A 20 1.54 -11.89 -23.68
CA GLY A 20 1.73 -10.44 -23.77
C GLY A 20 0.49 -9.59 -24.06
N GLN A 21 0.47 -8.41 -23.44
CA GLN A 21 -0.40 -7.29 -23.78
C GLN A 21 0.51 -6.05 -23.82
N ALA A 22 1.12 -5.69 -24.96
CA ALA A 22 0.48 -4.92 -26.03
C ALA A 22 -0.44 -3.83 -25.46
N GLY A 23 0.16 -2.72 -25.02
CA GLY A 23 -0.54 -1.49 -24.66
C GLY A 23 -0.60 -1.13 -23.18
N SER A 24 0.39 -1.49 -22.36
CA SER A 24 0.45 -0.93 -21.00
C SER A 24 0.82 0.55 -21.11
N GLU A 25 -0.16 1.44 -20.90
CA GLU A 25 0.14 2.75 -20.34
C GLU A 25 1.07 2.50 -19.14
N ALA A 26 2.19 3.21 -19.08
CA ALA A 26 3.14 3.05 -17.99
C ALA A 26 2.41 3.44 -16.71
N ALA A 27 2.08 2.46 -15.86
CA ALA A 27 1.52 2.72 -14.54
C ALA A 27 2.55 3.56 -13.78
N CYS A 28 2.10 4.70 -13.24
CA CYS A 28 2.96 5.60 -12.50
C CYS A 28 2.85 5.29 -11.02
N TYR A 29 3.98 5.25 -10.32
CA TYR A 29 4.03 4.93 -8.90
C TYR A 29 4.65 6.06 -8.09
N CYS A 30 4.09 6.25 -6.90
CA CYS A 30 4.67 7.07 -5.86
C CYS A 30 5.02 6.14 -4.68
N GLU A 31 6.27 6.17 -4.24
CA GLU A 31 6.76 5.43 -3.08
C GLU A 31 7.07 6.39 -1.93
N ILE A 32 6.46 6.14 -0.78
CA ILE A 32 6.73 6.83 0.48
C ILE A 32 7.41 5.85 1.42
N GLN A 33 8.53 6.24 2.00
CA GLN A 33 9.26 5.42 2.96
C GLN A 33 9.56 6.21 4.23
N TYR A 34 9.31 5.61 5.39
CA TYR A 34 9.67 6.18 6.70
C TYR A 34 10.02 5.10 7.72
N GLU A 35 10.67 5.53 8.81
CA GLU A 35 11.02 4.67 9.94
C GLU A 35 10.16 5.02 11.15
N PHE A 36 9.67 4.00 11.84
CA PHE A 36 8.86 4.11 13.04
C PHE A 36 9.55 3.40 14.20
N ASP A 37 10.04 4.17 15.18
CA ASP A 37 10.60 3.66 16.44
C ASP A 37 9.48 3.56 17.49
N TYR A 38 9.17 2.34 17.91
CA TYR A 38 8.12 2.07 18.91
C TYR A 38 8.66 1.91 20.34
N GLY A 39 9.91 2.32 20.60
CA GLY A 39 10.44 2.67 21.91
C GLY A 39 10.14 1.67 23.04
N ILE A 40 9.78 2.21 24.22
CA ILE A 40 9.39 1.44 25.42
C ILE A 40 7.85 1.28 25.50
N ALA A 41 7.10 2.21 24.90
CA ALA A 41 5.65 2.18 24.82
C ALA A 41 5.24 1.77 23.39
N ASP A 42 4.57 0.63 23.28
CA ASP A 42 4.18 0.04 22.00
C ASP A 42 3.03 0.84 21.36
N HIS A 43 3.38 1.79 20.50
CA HIS A 43 2.44 2.61 19.73
C HIS A 43 2.06 2.00 18.37
N ARG A 44 2.46 0.75 18.09
CA ARG A 44 2.17 0.09 16.82
C ARG A 44 0.66 -0.03 16.57
N PRO A 45 -0.20 -0.41 17.53
CA PRO A 45 -1.63 -0.51 17.27
C PRO A 45 -2.26 0.82 16.83
N GLU A 46 -1.88 1.92 17.48
CA GLU A 46 -2.35 3.26 17.14
C GLU A 46 -1.84 3.71 15.77
N HIS A 47 -0.56 3.44 15.49
CA HIS A 47 0.05 3.71 14.19
C HIS A 47 -0.66 2.93 13.07
N GLU A 48 -0.92 1.64 13.27
CA GLU A 48 -1.60 0.78 12.28
C GLU A 48 -3.04 1.22 12.02
N SER A 49 -3.79 1.54 13.07
CA SER A 49 -5.15 2.05 12.92
C SER A 49 -5.16 3.37 12.14
N TRP A 50 -4.23 4.28 12.46
CA TRP A 50 -4.13 5.57 11.79
C TRP A 50 -3.71 5.40 10.31
N LEU A 51 -2.74 4.53 10.04
CA LEU A 51 -2.24 4.28 8.68
C LEU A 51 -3.30 3.62 7.79
N PHE A 52 -4.12 2.74 8.37
CA PHE A 52 -5.27 2.16 7.69
C PHE A 52 -6.27 3.24 7.27
N ASP A 53 -6.67 4.13 8.19
CA ASP A 53 -7.59 5.23 7.89
C ASP A 53 -7.02 6.19 6.86
N TRP A 54 -5.72 6.49 6.94
CA TRP A 54 -5.02 7.31 5.96
C TRP A 54 -5.01 6.66 4.58
N SER A 55 -4.76 5.35 4.49
CA SER A 55 -4.77 4.60 3.23
C SER A 55 -6.14 4.59 2.58
N LEU A 56 -7.21 4.48 3.38
CA LEU A 56 -8.58 4.62 2.87
C LEU A 56 -8.86 6.02 2.33
N ALA A 57 -8.32 7.06 2.96
CA ALA A 57 -8.46 8.43 2.48
C ALA A 57 -7.72 8.62 1.14
N CYS A 58 -6.54 8.01 0.96
CA CYS A 58 -5.87 7.97 -0.35
C CYS A 58 -6.74 7.30 -1.42
N LEU A 59 -7.28 6.12 -1.14
CA LEU A 59 -8.13 5.39 -2.10
C LEU A 59 -9.46 6.11 -2.43
N ALA A 60 -9.85 7.11 -1.65
CA ALA A 60 -11.01 7.95 -1.95
C ALA A 60 -10.72 9.01 -3.03
N LEU A 61 -9.45 9.32 -3.30
CA LEU A 61 -9.06 10.23 -4.37
C LEU A 61 -9.22 9.56 -5.74
N GLU A 62 -9.82 10.25 -6.70
CA GLU A 62 -10.04 9.71 -8.05
C GLU A 62 -8.71 9.41 -8.76
N SER A 63 -7.67 10.18 -8.47
CA SER A 63 -6.32 10.06 -9.02
C SER A 63 -5.60 8.78 -8.55
N ILE A 64 -5.98 8.20 -7.42
CA ILE A 64 -5.35 7.01 -6.86
C ILE A 64 -6.07 5.75 -7.32
N ARG A 65 -5.29 4.76 -7.76
CA ARG A 65 -5.78 3.46 -8.20
C ARG A 65 -5.63 2.40 -7.13
N ASP A 66 -4.47 2.36 -6.48
CA ASP A 66 -4.14 1.34 -5.49
C ASP A 66 -3.14 1.88 -4.46
N VAL A 67 -3.17 1.30 -3.26
CA VAL A 67 -2.25 1.61 -2.15
C VAL A 67 -1.79 0.30 -1.51
N VAL A 68 -0.49 0.03 -1.60
CA VAL A 68 0.17 -1.14 -1.00
C VAL A 68 1.06 -0.66 0.13
N VAL A 69 0.94 -1.29 1.30
CA VAL A 69 1.73 -0.97 2.49
C VAL A 69 2.53 -2.18 2.92
N ASP A 70 3.84 -2.11 2.74
CA ASP A 70 4.81 -3.09 3.19
C ASP A 70 5.48 -2.64 4.49
N ARG A 71 5.76 -3.61 5.37
CA ARG A 71 6.38 -3.37 6.68
C ARG A 71 7.53 -4.33 6.87
N PHE A 72 8.63 -3.80 7.39
CA PHE A 72 9.80 -4.56 7.76
C PHE A 72 10.21 -4.18 9.18
N GLU A 73 10.16 -5.15 10.10
CA GLU A 73 10.59 -4.95 11.49
C GLU A 73 12.06 -5.36 11.65
N ASP A 74 12.87 -4.46 12.21
CA ASP A 74 14.25 -4.73 12.64
C ASP A 74 14.45 -4.25 14.08
N GLY A 75 14.46 -5.20 15.02
CA GLY A 75 14.69 -4.93 16.44
C GLY A 75 13.57 -4.11 17.08
N ARG A 76 13.76 -2.80 17.20
CA ARG A 76 12.79 -1.83 17.77
C ARG A 76 12.28 -0.80 16.77
N THR A 77 12.71 -0.94 15.52
CA THR A 77 12.34 -0.05 14.43
C THR A 77 11.49 -0.83 13.45
N MET A 78 10.49 -0.18 12.88
CA MET A 78 9.74 -0.66 11.73
C MET A 78 9.96 0.29 10.58
N THR A 79 10.47 -0.23 9.47
CA THR A 79 10.47 0.50 8.20
C THR A 79 9.14 0.25 7.51
N VAL A 80 8.46 1.33 7.12
CA VAL A 80 7.20 1.29 6.37
C VAL A 80 7.46 1.81 4.97
N SER A 81 7.05 1.04 3.97
CA SER A 81 7.08 1.40 2.56
C SER A 81 5.64 1.41 2.03
N ILE A 82 5.17 2.57 1.59
CA ILE A 82 3.85 2.76 0.99
C ILE A 82 4.04 2.99 -0.50
N ARG A 83 3.45 2.14 -1.32
CA ARG A 83 3.45 2.28 -2.78
C ARG A 83 2.05 2.64 -3.25
N ILE A 84 1.92 3.76 -3.95
CA ILE A 84 0.66 4.29 -4.45
C ILE A 84 0.70 4.21 -5.98
N GLU A 85 -0.23 3.46 -6.56
CA GLU A 85 -0.45 3.45 -8.01
C GLU A 85 -1.37 4.61 -8.37
N VAL A 86 -0.93 5.47 -9.29
CA VAL A 86 -1.68 6.64 -9.76
C VAL A 86 -2.30 6.32 -11.13
N ARG A 87 -3.51 6.82 -11.39
CA ARG A 87 -4.19 6.61 -12.68
C ARG A 87 -3.57 7.40 -13.82
N ASP A 88 -3.05 8.59 -13.50
CA ASP A 88 -2.46 9.54 -14.44
C ASP A 88 -0.94 9.68 -14.19
N GLN A 89 -0.34 10.75 -14.72
CA GLN A 89 1.09 11.03 -14.54
C GLN A 89 1.40 11.41 -13.08
N CYS A 90 2.50 10.89 -12.52
CA CYS A 90 2.90 11.22 -11.15
C CYS A 90 3.17 12.71 -10.94
N SER A 91 3.58 13.44 -11.99
CA SER A 91 3.86 14.87 -11.90
C SER A 91 2.61 15.70 -11.55
N SER A 92 1.42 15.29 -11.98
CA SER A 92 0.17 15.96 -11.62
C SER A 92 -0.33 15.61 -10.22
N MET A 93 0.18 14.53 -9.62
CA MET A 93 -0.24 14.10 -8.28
C MET A 93 0.23 15.05 -7.18
N LEU A 94 1.41 15.67 -7.35
CA LEU A 94 1.91 16.70 -6.43
C LEU A 94 1.21 18.06 -6.59
N GLU A 95 0.49 18.26 -7.70
CA GLU A 95 -0.35 19.45 -7.91
C GLU A 95 -1.76 19.27 -7.34
N ASP A 96 -2.11 18.04 -6.94
CA ASP A 96 -3.37 17.70 -6.28
C ASP A 96 -3.33 18.18 -4.81
N GLU A 97 -4.15 19.19 -4.51
CA GLU A 97 -4.24 19.78 -3.18
C GLU A 97 -4.76 18.76 -2.14
N GLU A 98 -5.63 17.83 -2.54
CA GLU A 98 -6.17 16.81 -1.64
C GLU A 98 -5.09 15.78 -1.29
N PHE A 99 -4.30 15.36 -2.27
CA PHE A 99 -3.16 14.47 -2.01
C PHE A 99 -2.08 15.15 -1.17
N THR A 100 -1.78 16.42 -1.44
CA THR A 100 -0.82 17.20 -0.65
C THR A 100 -1.26 17.30 0.81
N ALA A 101 -2.55 17.53 1.08
CA ALA A 101 -3.08 17.55 2.44
C ALA A 101 -2.94 16.19 3.16
N LEU A 102 -3.01 15.06 2.43
CA LEU A 102 -2.73 13.74 2.98
C LEU A 102 -1.25 13.54 3.31
N LEU A 103 -0.33 14.07 2.49
CA LEU A 103 1.11 14.06 2.77
C LEU A 103 1.45 14.91 3.99
N ASP A 104 0.85 16.09 4.14
CA ASP A 104 1.03 16.94 5.33
C ASP A 104 0.53 16.23 6.61
N ARG A 105 -0.61 15.55 6.51
CA ARG A 105 -1.16 14.76 7.61
C ARG A 105 -0.26 13.58 7.97
N LEU A 106 0.38 12.96 6.98
CA LEU A 106 1.38 11.91 7.19
C LEU A 106 2.62 12.46 7.89
N GLU A 107 3.19 13.56 7.40
CA GLU A 107 4.35 14.21 8.03
C GLU A 107 4.07 14.58 9.48
N GLY A 108 2.88 15.12 9.76
CA GLY A 108 2.47 15.48 11.12
C GLY A 108 2.37 14.29 12.07
N TRP A 109 2.21 13.07 11.56
CA TRP A 109 2.11 11.85 12.36
C TRP A 109 3.43 11.10 12.47
N VAL A 110 4.09 10.82 11.34
CA VAL A 110 5.30 9.98 11.28
C VAL A 110 6.59 10.80 11.36
N GLY A 111 6.49 12.12 11.24
CA GLY A 111 7.64 13.00 11.12
C GLY A 111 8.24 12.90 9.72
N HIS A 112 9.52 12.56 9.65
CA HIS A 112 10.25 12.58 8.38
C HIS A 112 9.93 11.35 7.51
N TYR A 113 9.67 11.58 6.23
CA TYR A 113 9.55 10.54 5.21
C TYR A 113 10.35 10.90 3.95
N THR A 114 10.67 9.89 3.16
CA THR A 114 11.24 10.03 1.81
C THR A 114 10.16 9.75 0.78
N LEU A 115 10.12 10.56 -0.28
CA LEU A 115 9.20 10.41 -1.41
C LEU A 115 9.98 10.12 -2.69
N ARG A 116 9.54 9.14 -3.48
CA ARG A 116 10.12 8.78 -4.78
C ARG A 116 9.01 8.55 -5.80
N PHE A 117 9.31 8.83 -7.07
CA PHE A 117 8.40 8.63 -8.20
C PHE A 117 9.04 7.67 -9.20
N GLU A 118 8.26 6.70 -9.67
CA GLU A 118 8.68 5.66 -10.62
C GLU A 118 7.72 5.53 -11.80
#